data_AF-A0A8E2UWA2-F1
#
_entry.id   AF-A0A8E2UWA2-F1
#
_cell.length_a   1.000
_cell.length_b   1.000
_cell.length_c   1.000
_cell.angle_alpha   90.00
_cell.angle_beta   90.00
_cell.angle_gamma   90.00
#
_symmetry.space_group_name_H-M   'P 1'
#
loop_
_entity.id
_entity.type
_entity.pdbx_description
1 polymer ?
#
loop_
_entity_poly.entity_id
_entity_poly.type
_entity_poly.pdbx_seq_one_letter_code
_entity_poly.pdbx_strand_id
1 'polypeptide(L)'
;MSTATASVLDAPVIGPQPSPFRAIARADSAKPAAARCSACAMRAMCLPPHLTAAEYSRLDAIICATRHVRQGDALFRADDPFHSLYAVRAGSFKTVMMHRDGREHVTGFQIAGETLGLDGIGSGRHCCDAIALEDSVVCIIPFDALEAACREIKPMQHFLYQLLSSEIVRESSQMLLLGTMSAEQRVAHFLLNLSSRFQARGYSASEFNLRMTREEIGCYLGMKLETVSRMFSRFHRDALVETRGKRVRILDAQALSRV
;
A
#
# COMPACT_ATOMS: atom_id res chain seq x y z
N MET A 1 -49.79 32.66 20.07
CA MET A 1 -48.88 33.09 18.99
C MET A 1 -47.46 33.00 19.54
N SER A 2 -46.76 31.90 19.25
CA SER A 2 -45.38 31.66 19.68
C SER A 2 -44.54 31.45 18.43
N THR A 3 -43.65 32.40 18.14
CA THR A 3 -42.77 32.40 16.97
C THR A 3 -41.47 31.68 17.30
N ALA A 4 -41.26 30.51 16.69
CA ALA A 4 -40.02 29.75 16.75
C ALA A 4 -39.00 30.35 15.77
N THR A 5 -37.85 30.77 16.30
CA THR A 5 -36.64 31.14 15.56
C THR A 5 -35.96 29.88 15.01
N ALA A 6 -35.91 29.74 13.69
CA ALA A 6 -35.18 28.68 13.00
C ALA A 6 -33.67 28.99 12.95
N SER A 7 -32.89 28.08 13.53
CA SER A 7 -31.43 28.05 13.47
C SER A 7 -30.95 27.62 12.09
N VAL A 8 -30.08 28.42 11.48
CA VAL A 8 -29.40 28.11 10.21
C VAL A 8 -28.21 27.19 10.53
N LEU A 9 -28.29 25.93 10.12
CA LEU A 9 -27.17 24.99 10.17
C LEU A 9 -26.35 25.15 8.89
N ASP A 10 -25.07 25.49 9.06
CA ASP A 10 -24.04 25.53 8.03
C ASP A 10 -23.89 24.17 7.32
N ALA A 11 -23.96 24.19 5.99
CA ALA A 11 -23.68 23.03 5.15
C ALA A 11 -22.16 22.74 5.11
N PRO A 12 -21.73 21.47 5.15
CA PRO A 12 -20.32 21.14 5.09
C PRO A 12 -19.75 21.41 3.69
N VAL A 13 -18.59 22.08 3.66
CA VAL A 13 -17.81 22.37 2.45
C VAL A 13 -17.28 21.05 1.86
N ILE A 14 -17.88 20.61 0.76
CA ILE A 14 -17.45 19.45 -0.02
C ILE A 14 -16.16 19.85 -0.76
N GLY A 15 -15.04 19.21 -0.42
CA GLY A 15 -13.76 19.38 -1.12
C GLY A 15 -13.85 18.98 -2.61
N PRO A 16 -12.86 19.37 -3.44
CA PRO A 16 -12.94 19.17 -4.89
C PRO A 16 -13.06 17.68 -5.24
N GLN A 17 -14.16 17.34 -5.90
CA GLN A 17 -14.44 16.02 -6.46
C GLN A 17 -13.37 15.68 -7.53
N PRO A 18 -12.67 14.54 -7.45
CA PRO A 18 -11.78 14.12 -8.51
C PRO A 18 -12.57 13.83 -9.80
N SER A 19 -11.95 14.18 -10.93
CA SER A 19 -12.50 13.99 -12.27
C SER A 19 -13.04 12.56 -12.49
N PRO A 20 -14.20 12.38 -13.16
CA PRO A 20 -14.77 11.06 -13.38
C PRO A 20 -13.78 10.15 -14.11
N PHE A 21 -13.69 8.90 -13.63
CA PHE A 21 -12.92 7.83 -14.25
C PHE A 21 -13.29 7.71 -15.73
N ARG A 22 -12.41 8.20 -16.61
CA ARG A 22 -12.54 7.94 -18.04
C ARG A 22 -11.98 6.55 -18.28
N ALA A 23 -12.84 5.62 -18.65
CA ALA A 23 -12.43 4.28 -19.08
C ALA A 23 -11.27 4.42 -20.07
N ILE A 24 -10.11 3.86 -19.71
CA ILE A 24 -8.93 3.92 -20.57
C ILE A 24 -9.24 3.02 -21.77
N ALA A 25 -9.59 3.65 -22.90
CA ALA A 25 -9.68 2.95 -24.17
C ALA A 25 -8.32 2.30 -24.46
N ARG A 26 -8.33 1.01 -24.84
CA ARG A 26 -7.13 0.30 -25.29
C ARG A 26 -6.59 1.04 -26.53
N ALA A 27 -5.55 1.83 -26.34
CA ALA A 27 -4.81 2.46 -27.43
C ALA A 27 -3.72 1.50 -27.91
N ASP A 28 -3.86 0.99 -29.13
CA ASP A 28 -2.90 0.14 -29.87
C ASP A 28 -1.62 0.89 -30.32
N SER A 29 -1.14 1.86 -29.55
CA SER A 29 0.12 2.53 -29.83
C SER A 29 1.30 1.74 -29.23
N ALA A 30 2.34 1.50 -30.03
CA ALA A 30 3.58 0.88 -29.58
C ALA A 30 4.17 1.64 -28.37
N LYS A 31 4.26 0.94 -27.23
CA LYS A 31 4.56 1.54 -25.92
C LYS A 31 6.05 1.83 -25.76
N PRO A 32 6.43 2.95 -25.12
CA PRO A 32 7.83 3.25 -24.84
C PRO A 32 8.45 2.15 -23.96
N ALA A 33 9.71 1.78 -24.21
CA ALA A 33 10.40 0.67 -23.53
C ALA A 33 10.42 0.80 -22.00
N ALA A 34 10.37 2.02 -21.46
CA ALA A 34 10.29 2.31 -20.04
C ALA A 34 8.94 1.89 -19.41
N ALA A 35 7.88 1.67 -20.18
CA ALA A 35 6.57 1.23 -19.67
C ALA A 35 6.44 -0.30 -19.55
N ARG A 36 7.39 -1.07 -20.10
CA ARG A 36 7.32 -2.53 -20.14
C ARG A 36 7.70 -3.18 -18.81
N CYS A 37 7.01 -4.26 -18.45
CA CYS A 37 7.31 -5.05 -17.27
C CYS A 37 8.61 -5.87 -17.43
N SER A 38 8.97 -6.20 -18.67
CA SER A 38 10.20 -6.95 -18.98
C SER A 38 11.49 -6.22 -18.58
N ALA A 39 11.49 -4.87 -18.62
CA ALA A 39 12.60 -4.00 -18.21
C ALA A 39 12.38 -3.35 -16.83
N CYS A 40 11.35 -3.76 -16.09
CA CYS A 40 11.03 -3.18 -14.78
C CYS A 40 11.92 -3.80 -13.69
N ALA A 41 12.53 -2.96 -12.86
CA ALA A 41 13.33 -3.40 -11.71
C ALA A 41 12.51 -4.23 -10.69
N MET A 42 11.18 -4.03 -10.65
CA MET A 42 10.28 -4.73 -9.74
C MET A 42 9.68 -6.02 -10.32
N ARG A 43 10.17 -6.48 -11.50
CA ARG A 43 9.62 -7.65 -12.21
C ARG A 43 9.52 -8.89 -11.34
N ALA A 44 10.55 -9.17 -10.54
CA ALA A 44 10.59 -10.34 -9.68
C ALA A 44 9.53 -10.33 -8.57
N MET A 45 8.96 -9.17 -8.25
CA MET A 45 7.89 -9.01 -7.25
C MET A 45 6.50 -8.92 -7.88
N CYS A 46 6.40 -8.47 -9.13
CA CYS A 46 5.13 -8.24 -9.80
C CYS A 46 4.72 -9.37 -10.78
N LEU A 47 5.63 -10.26 -11.16
CA LEU A 47 5.37 -11.35 -12.10
C LEU A 47 5.84 -12.69 -11.54
N PRO A 48 5.17 -13.81 -11.90
CA PRO A 48 5.60 -15.14 -11.53
C PRO A 48 7.01 -15.45 -12.06
N PRO A 49 7.79 -16.24 -11.32
CA PRO A 49 9.06 -16.76 -11.82
C PRO A 49 8.80 -17.77 -12.96
N HIS A 50 9.83 -17.99 -13.79
CA HIS A 50 9.86 -19.05 -14.82
C HIS A 50 8.84 -18.95 -15.96
N LEU A 51 8.38 -17.75 -16.31
CA LEU A 51 7.59 -17.54 -17.53
C LEU A 51 8.42 -17.76 -18.80
N THR A 52 7.82 -18.38 -19.81
CA THR A 52 8.35 -18.44 -21.18
C THR A 52 8.32 -17.07 -21.84
N ALA A 53 9.11 -16.85 -22.91
CA ALA A 53 9.14 -15.59 -23.64
C ALA A 53 7.77 -15.21 -24.24
N ALA A 54 6.98 -16.21 -24.66
CA ALA A 54 5.63 -16.02 -25.18
C ALA A 54 4.65 -15.57 -24.08
N GLU A 55 4.70 -16.21 -22.91
CA GLU A 55 3.88 -15.81 -21.76
C GLU A 55 4.24 -14.42 -21.26
N TYR A 56 5.53 -14.08 -21.20
CA TYR A 56 5.99 -12.73 -20.89
C TYR A 56 5.41 -11.69 -21.85
N SER A 57 5.42 -11.97 -23.15
CA SER A 57 4.91 -11.04 -24.16
C SER A 57 3.41 -10.80 -24.02
N ARG A 58 2.64 -11.85 -23.68
CA ARG A 58 1.20 -11.71 -23.37
C ARG A 58 0.96 -10.89 -22.12
N LEU A 59 1.71 -11.13 -21.06
CA LEU A 59 1.58 -10.41 -19.80
C LEU A 59 2.01 -8.94 -19.92
N ASP A 60 3.06 -8.66 -20.70
CA ASP A 60 3.46 -7.30 -21.04
C ASP A 60 2.34 -6.60 -21.81
N ALA A 61 1.61 -7.27 -22.71
CA ALA A 61 0.46 -6.66 -23.40
C ALA A 61 -0.68 -6.26 -22.45
N ILE A 62 -0.90 -7.02 -21.37
CA ILE A 62 -1.93 -6.78 -20.34
C ILE A 62 -1.51 -5.65 -19.39
N ILE A 63 -0.28 -5.69 -18.89
CA ILE A 63 0.23 -4.82 -17.84
C ILE A 63 1.02 -3.68 -18.47
N CYS A 64 0.40 -2.52 -18.63
CA CYS A 64 1.05 -1.49 -19.46
C CYS A 64 0.65 -0.05 -19.23
N ALA A 65 -0.56 0.21 -18.72
CA ALA A 65 -0.90 1.58 -18.37
C ALA A 65 -0.24 1.90 -17.03
N THR A 66 0.58 2.95 -16.99
CA THR A 66 1.06 3.51 -15.73
C THR A 66 0.23 4.74 -15.37
N ARG A 67 -0.05 4.92 -14.07
CA ARG A 67 -0.70 6.11 -13.54
C ARG A 67 0.22 6.78 -12.52
N HIS A 68 0.39 8.09 -12.68
CA HIS A 68 1.02 8.93 -11.69
C HIS A 68 -0.03 9.37 -10.66
N VAL A 69 0.34 9.35 -9.38
CA VAL A 69 -0.49 9.81 -8.27
C VAL A 69 0.38 10.74 -7.43
N ARG A 70 -0.08 11.98 -7.21
CA ARG A 70 0.67 12.95 -6.41
C ARG A 70 0.55 12.61 -4.93
N GLN A 71 1.53 13.02 -4.15
CA GLN A 71 1.47 12.91 -2.69
C GLN A 71 0.14 13.48 -2.15
N GLY A 72 -0.54 12.71 -1.31
CA GLY A 72 -1.83 13.08 -0.71
C GLY A 72 -3.05 12.75 -1.56
N ASP A 73 -2.89 12.46 -2.86
CA ASP A 73 -3.98 12.06 -3.72
C ASP A 73 -4.34 10.58 -3.53
N ALA A 74 -5.63 10.27 -3.70
CA ALA A 74 -6.11 8.91 -3.71
C ALA A 74 -5.94 8.25 -5.08
N LEU A 75 -5.42 7.02 -5.07
CA LEU A 75 -5.43 6.14 -6.23
C LEU A 75 -6.86 5.65 -6.54
N PHE A 76 -7.57 5.22 -5.50
CA PHE A 76 -8.99 4.89 -5.46
C PHE A 76 -9.54 5.19 -4.07
N ARG A 77 -10.86 5.34 -3.97
CA ARG A 77 -11.60 5.55 -2.72
C ARG A 77 -12.40 4.31 -2.35
N ALA A 78 -12.74 4.19 -1.07
CA ALA A 78 -13.74 3.26 -0.62
C ALA A 78 -15.04 3.47 -1.41
N ASP A 79 -15.69 2.36 -1.72
CA ASP A 79 -16.91 2.28 -2.51
C ASP A 79 -16.76 2.61 -4.01
N ASP A 80 -15.56 2.93 -4.50
CA ASP A 80 -15.31 3.00 -5.95
C ASP A 80 -15.53 1.61 -6.60
N PRO A 81 -16.12 1.53 -7.81
CA PRO A 81 -16.21 0.28 -8.55
C PRO A 81 -14.83 -0.35 -8.79
N PHE A 82 -14.72 -1.66 -8.56
CA PHE A 82 -13.50 -2.41 -8.79
C PHE A 82 -13.35 -2.78 -10.26
N HIS A 83 -12.24 -2.35 -10.87
CA HIS A 83 -11.91 -2.68 -12.27
C HIS A 83 -10.49 -3.21 -12.45
N SER A 84 -9.58 -2.89 -11.54
CA SER A 84 -8.16 -3.13 -11.73
C SER A 84 -7.46 -3.31 -10.40
N LEU A 85 -6.42 -4.14 -10.42
CA LEU A 85 -5.38 -4.13 -9.41
C LEU A 85 -4.30 -3.13 -9.80
N TYR A 86 -3.54 -2.69 -8.80
CA TYR A 86 -2.48 -1.71 -9.00
C TYR A 86 -1.19 -2.19 -8.36
N ALA A 87 -0.15 -2.39 -9.16
CA ALA A 87 1.17 -2.69 -8.65
C ALA A 87 1.95 -1.39 -8.47
N VAL A 88 2.46 -1.12 -7.26
CA VAL A 88 3.27 0.08 -7.00
C VAL A 88 4.58 -0.05 -7.77
N ARG A 89 4.81 0.81 -8.75
CA ARG A 89 6.06 0.83 -9.52
C ARG A 89 7.13 1.65 -8.82
N ALA A 90 6.73 2.80 -8.29
CA ALA A 90 7.59 3.70 -7.52
C ALA A 90 6.74 4.46 -6.49
N GLY A 91 7.36 4.85 -5.39
CA GLY A 91 6.71 5.54 -4.28
C GLY A 91 6.08 4.59 -3.27
N SER A 92 5.09 5.09 -2.54
CA SER A 92 4.45 4.39 -1.43
C SER A 92 3.03 4.90 -1.17
N PHE A 93 2.19 4.02 -0.63
CA PHE A 93 0.80 4.28 -0.33
C PHE A 93 0.47 3.87 1.10
N LYS A 94 -0.56 4.50 1.68
CA LYS A 94 -1.28 3.97 2.84
C LYS A 94 -2.68 3.53 2.40
N THR A 95 -3.18 2.46 3.00
CA THR A 95 -4.59 2.08 2.90
C THR A 95 -5.33 2.49 4.17
N VAL A 96 -6.51 3.08 4.02
CA VAL A 96 -7.27 3.66 5.13
C VAL A 96 -8.73 3.24 5.05
N MET A 97 -9.27 2.75 6.17
CA MET A 97 -10.70 2.54 6.35
C MET A 97 -11.29 3.65 7.22
N MET A 98 -12.45 4.16 6.81
CA MET A 98 -13.22 5.11 7.60
C MET A 98 -14.12 4.35 8.58
N HIS A 99 -13.99 4.66 9.87
CA HIS A 99 -14.90 4.18 10.88
C HIS A 99 -16.19 5.02 10.88
N ARG A 100 -17.28 4.47 11.40
CA ARG A 100 -18.61 5.12 11.39
C ARG A 100 -18.66 6.46 12.14
N ASP A 101 -17.71 6.69 13.04
CA ASP A 101 -17.55 7.93 13.81
C ASP A 101 -16.66 8.97 13.09
N GLY A 102 -16.26 8.71 11.84
CA GLY A 102 -15.44 9.60 11.04
C GLY A 102 -13.94 9.49 11.34
N ARG A 103 -13.49 8.51 12.13
CA ARG A 103 -12.06 8.28 12.38
C ARG A 103 -11.44 7.43 11.28
N GLU A 104 -10.28 7.87 10.80
CA GLU A 104 -9.45 7.09 9.89
C GLU A 104 -8.70 5.99 10.64
N HIS A 105 -8.73 4.77 10.10
CA HIS A 105 -7.90 3.67 10.53
C HIS A 105 -6.97 3.21 9.40
N VAL A 106 -5.66 3.36 9.58
CA VAL A 106 -4.67 2.89 8.61
C VAL A 106 -4.55 1.37 8.69
N THR A 107 -4.81 0.69 7.59
CA THR A 107 -4.82 -0.78 7.49
C THR A 107 -3.54 -1.35 6.87
N GLY A 108 -2.71 -0.49 6.28
CA GLY A 108 -1.52 -0.94 5.60
C GLY A 108 -0.68 0.20 5.05
N PHE A 109 0.58 -0.13 4.79
CA PHE A 109 1.52 0.71 4.07
C PHE A 109 2.12 -0.12 2.96
N GLN A 110 1.86 0.27 1.71
CA GLN A 110 2.33 -0.43 0.53
C GLN A 110 3.50 0.32 -0.10
N ILE A 111 4.56 -0.42 -0.44
CA ILE A 111 5.76 0.13 -1.09
C ILE A 111 5.92 -0.43 -2.50
N ALA A 112 6.83 0.15 -3.29
CA ALA A 112 7.16 -0.33 -4.64
C ALA A 112 7.26 -1.86 -4.70
N GLY A 113 6.62 -2.52 -5.66
CA GLY A 113 6.56 -3.97 -5.84
C GLY A 113 5.37 -4.65 -5.16
N GLU A 114 4.54 -3.91 -4.40
CA GLU A 114 3.34 -4.46 -3.77
C GLU A 114 2.08 -4.11 -4.53
N THR A 115 1.03 -4.90 -4.29
CA THR A 115 -0.24 -4.79 -4.98
C THR A 115 -1.27 -4.09 -4.08
N LEU A 116 -2.07 -3.23 -4.69
CA LEU A 116 -3.22 -2.54 -4.11
C LEU A 116 -4.49 -2.95 -4.86
N GLY A 117 -5.64 -2.89 -4.17
CA GLY A 117 -6.95 -3.15 -4.74
C GLY A 117 -7.45 -4.59 -4.62
N LEU A 118 -6.71 -5.48 -3.92
CA LEU A 118 -7.12 -6.86 -3.69
C LEU A 118 -8.44 -6.95 -2.90
N ASP A 119 -8.71 -5.95 -2.06
CA ASP A 119 -9.93 -5.80 -1.26
C ASP A 119 -11.20 -5.70 -2.11
N GLY A 120 -11.09 -5.21 -3.36
CA GLY A 120 -12.23 -5.04 -4.26
C GLY A 120 -12.66 -6.30 -5.03
N ILE A 121 -11.85 -7.37 -5.00
CA ILE A 121 -12.10 -8.58 -5.81
C ILE A 121 -13.41 -9.26 -5.41
N GLY A 122 -13.69 -9.39 -4.11
CA GLY A 122 -14.82 -10.16 -3.61
C GLY A 122 -16.18 -9.44 -3.75
N SER A 123 -16.20 -8.12 -3.56
CA SER A 123 -17.42 -7.30 -3.55
C SER A 123 -17.68 -6.57 -4.88
N GLY A 124 -16.68 -6.51 -5.76
CA GLY A 124 -16.70 -5.66 -6.94
C GLY A 124 -16.56 -4.16 -6.63
N ARG A 125 -16.18 -3.79 -5.40
CA ARG A 125 -15.96 -2.40 -4.97
C ARG A 125 -14.82 -2.30 -3.94
N HIS A 126 -14.04 -1.23 -3.99
CA HIS A 126 -12.98 -1.02 -3.01
C HIS A 126 -13.55 -0.83 -1.60
N CYS A 127 -12.95 -1.49 -0.61
CA CYS A 127 -13.35 -1.41 0.79
C CYS A 127 -12.62 -0.28 1.55
N CYS A 128 -11.52 0.22 0.99
CA CYS A 128 -10.67 1.22 1.60
C CYS A 128 -10.20 2.29 0.61
N ASP A 129 -9.71 3.41 1.15
CA ASP A 129 -8.97 4.40 0.38
C ASP A 129 -7.51 3.97 0.23
N ALA A 130 -6.92 4.15 -0.94
CA ALA A 130 -5.48 4.04 -1.14
C ALA A 130 -4.89 5.41 -1.46
N ILE A 131 -4.10 5.97 -0.55
CA ILE A 131 -3.59 7.36 -0.62
C ILE A 131 -2.07 7.36 -0.75
N ALA A 132 -1.54 8.12 -1.69
CA ALA A 132 -0.10 8.21 -1.92
C ALA A 132 0.61 8.99 -0.78
N LEU A 133 1.67 8.40 -0.22
CA LEU A 133 2.50 9.03 0.84
C LEU A 133 3.63 9.91 0.27
N GLU A 134 3.94 9.73 -1.00
CA GLU A 134 4.87 10.51 -1.82
C GLU A 134 4.41 10.44 -3.27
N ASP A 135 4.96 11.26 -4.16
CA ASP A 135 4.69 11.14 -5.60
C ASP A 135 5.01 9.73 -6.08
N SER A 136 3.98 9.06 -6.59
CA SER A 136 3.99 7.62 -6.83
C SER A 136 3.57 7.29 -8.25
N VAL A 137 4.01 6.12 -8.71
CA VAL A 137 3.64 5.56 -10.02
C VAL A 137 3.15 4.15 -9.78
N VAL A 138 2.01 3.80 -10.37
CA VAL A 138 1.47 2.44 -10.34
C VAL A 138 1.30 1.89 -11.74
N CYS A 139 1.45 0.57 -11.89
CA CYS A 139 0.98 -0.16 -13.07
C CYS A 139 -0.48 -0.56 -12.85
N ILE A 140 -1.35 -0.23 -13.80
CA ILE A 140 -2.75 -0.64 -13.81
C ILE A 140 -2.85 -2.03 -14.44
N ILE A 141 -3.48 -2.95 -13.72
CA ILE A 141 -3.68 -4.35 -14.14
C ILE A 141 -5.19 -4.59 -14.21
N PRO A 142 -5.81 -4.49 -15.41
CA PRO A 142 -7.24 -4.76 -15.56
C PRO A 142 -7.58 -6.18 -15.09
N PHE A 143 -8.54 -6.29 -14.18
CA PHE A 143 -8.79 -7.57 -13.51
C PHE A 143 -9.32 -8.64 -14.47
N ASP A 144 -10.22 -8.29 -15.39
CA ASP A 144 -10.73 -9.21 -16.42
C ASP A 144 -9.60 -9.78 -17.30
N ALA A 145 -8.61 -8.96 -17.62
CA ALA A 145 -7.46 -9.37 -18.43
C ALA A 145 -6.50 -10.26 -17.62
N LEU A 146 -6.32 -9.96 -16.33
CA LEU A 146 -5.56 -10.82 -15.42
C LEU A 146 -6.26 -12.19 -15.25
N GLU A 147 -7.57 -12.21 -15.09
CA GLU A 147 -8.35 -13.43 -14.97
C GLU A 147 -8.28 -14.28 -16.25
N ALA A 148 -8.37 -13.66 -17.43
CA ALA A 148 -8.13 -14.33 -18.70
C ALA A 148 -6.71 -14.93 -18.76
N ALA A 149 -5.68 -14.18 -18.34
CA ALA A 149 -4.31 -14.69 -18.29
C ALA A 149 -4.15 -15.87 -17.31
N CYS A 150 -4.81 -15.84 -16.15
CA CYS A 150 -4.79 -16.95 -15.19
C CYS A 150 -5.37 -18.23 -15.78
N ARG A 151 -6.35 -18.15 -16.70
CA ARG A 151 -6.91 -19.33 -17.38
C ARG A 151 -5.93 -19.99 -18.35
N GLU A 152 -5.04 -19.21 -18.96
CA GLU A 152 -4.10 -19.69 -19.97
C GLU A 152 -2.69 -19.97 -19.42
N ILE A 153 -2.27 -19.24 -18.38
CA ILE A 153 -0.90 -19.21 -17.87
C ILE A 153 -0.92 -19.67 -16.41
N LYS A 154 -0.69 -20.98 -16.21
CA LYS A 154 -0.72 -21.60 -14.87
C LYS A 154 0.20 -20.91 -13.85
N PRO A 155 1.44 -20.48 -14.18
CA PRO A 155 2.26 -19.72 -13.24
C PRO A 155 1.61 -18.41 -12.77
N MET A 156 0.84 -17.73 -13.63
CA MET A 156 0.15 -16.50 -13.28
C MET A 156 -1.01 -16.76 -12.31
N GLN A 157 -1.78 -17.81 -12.53
CA GLN A 157 -2.83 -18.23 -11.59
C GLN A 157 -2.25 -18.52 -10.20
N HIS A 158 -1.15 -19.28 -10.13
CA HIS A 158 -0.50 -19.58 -8.85
C HIS A 158 0.01 -18.31 -8.17
N PHE A 159 0.57 -17.38 -8.93
CA PHE A 159 1.01 -16.09 -8.42
C PHE A 159 -0.14 -15.26 -7.83
N LEU A 160 -1.31 -15.22 -8.49
CA LEU A 160 -2.49 -14.56 -7.94
C LEU A 160 -2.94 -15.20 -6.60
N TYR A 161 -2.92 -16.54 -6.50
CA TYR A 161 -3.21 -17.22 -5.23
C TYR A 161 -2.20 -16.88 -4.13
N GLN A 162 -0.92 -16.79 -4.48
CA GLN A 162 0.11 -16.37 -3.52
C GLN A 162 -0.10 -14.93 -3.05
N LEU A 163 -0.50 -14.01 -3.93
CA LEU A 163 -0.82 -12.63 -3.56
C LEU A 163 -1.99 -12.58 -2.56
N LEU A 164 -3.09 -13.26 -2.86
CA LEU A 164 -4.27 -13.32 -1.98
C LEU A 164 -3.93 -13.98 -0.63
N SER A 165 -3.20 -15.10 -0.65
CA SER A 165 -2.79 -15.79 0.58
C SER A 165 -1.86 -14.94 1.43
N SER A 166 -0.91 -14.23 0.81
CA SER A 166 0.01 -13.34 1.53
C SER A 166 -0.74 -12.19 2.21
N GLU A 167 -1.79 -11.66 1.57
CA GLU A 167 -2.60 -10.59 2.13
C GLU A 167 -3.40 -11.06 3.36
N ILE A 168 -3.99 -12.26 3.30
CA ILE A 168 -4.68 -12.87 4.46
C ILE A 168 -3.70 -13.06 5.63
N VAL A 169 -2.49 -13.57 5.36
CA VAL A 169 -1.46 -13.77 6.38
C VAL A 169 -1.01 -12.43 6.96
N ARG A 170 -0.88 -11.38 6.14
CA ARG A 170 -0.51 -10.03 6.58
C ARG A 170 -1.56 -9.47 7.53
N GLU A 171 -2.84 -9.53 7.18
CA GLU A 171 -3.94 -9.06 8.04
C GLU A 171 -4.05 -9.86 9.34
N SER A 172 -3.92 -11.18 9.26
CA SER A 172 -3.90 -12.05 10.45
C SER A 172 -2.74 -11.73 11.40
N SER A 173 -1.55 -11.49 10.85
CA SER A 173 -0.37 -11.10 11.62
C SER A 173 -0.55 -9.74 12.28
N GLN A 174 -1.21 -8.79 11.61
CA GLN A 174 -1.53 -7.48 12.18
C GLN A 174 -2.52 -7.62 13.34
N MET A 175 -3.57 -8.44 13.22
CA MET A 175 -4.51 -8.70 14.31
C MET A 175 -3.80 -9.29 15.54
N LEU A 176 -2.91 -10.27 15.34
CA LEU A 176 -2.12 -10.86 16.42
C LEU A 176 -1.22 -9.80 17.10
N LEU A 177 -0.50 -9.00 16.31
CA LEU A 177 0.33 -7.91 16.81
C LEU A 177 -0.47 -6.92 17.67
N LEU A 178 -1.68 -6.56 17.25
CA LEU A 178 -2.56 -5.66 18.00
C LEU A 178 -3.17 -6.31 19.25
N GLY A 179 -3.29 -7.63 19.30
CA GLY A 179 -3.85 -8.37 20.42
C GLY A 179 -2.84 -8.77 21.50
N THR A 180 -1.57 -9.02 21.15
CA THR A 180 -0.62 -9.68 22.06
C THR A 180 0.65 -8.88 22.36
N MET A 181 1.07 -7.98 21.47
CA MET A 181 2.35 -7.27 21.63
C MET A 181 2.20 -5.98 22.43
N SER A 182 3.21 -5.68 23.24
CA SER A 182 3.37 -4.38 23.90
C SER A 182 3.61 -3.26 22.88
N ALA A 183 3.39 -2.00 23.27
CA ALA A 183 3.64 -0.86 22.37
C ALA A 183 5.09 -0.82 21.85
N GLU A 184 6.03 -1.25 22.68
CA GLU A 184 7.43 -1.36 22.30
C GLU A 184 7.65 -2.41 21.21
N GLN A 185 7.17 -3.63 21.46
CA GLN A 185 7.25 -4.77 20.55
C GLN A 185 6.62 -4.46 19.20
N ARG A 186 5.48 -3.76 19.19
CA ARG A 186 4.81 -3.35 17.94
C ARG A 186 5.67 -2.42 17.10
N VAL A 187 6.36 -1.45 17.72
CA VAL A 187 7.22 -0.52 17.00
C VAL A 187 8.49 -1.22 16.50
N ALA A 188 9.09 -2.09 17.31
CA ALA A 188 10.23 -2.91 16.89
C ALA A 188 9.87 -3.81 15.69
N HIS A 189 8.76 -4.56 15.81
CA HIS A 189 8.24 -5.41 14.74
C HIS A 189 7.92 -4.63 13.47
N PHE A 190 7.32 -3.43 13.58
CA PHE A 190 7.06 -2.55 12.45
C PHE A 190 8.34 -2.18 11.69
N LEU A 191 9.40 -1.78 12.41
CA LEU A 191 10.67 -1.42 11.82
C LEU A 191 11.36 -2.60 11.13
N LEU A 192 11.36 -3.78 11.78
CA LEU A 192 11.94 -4.99 11.23
C LEU A 192 11.17 -5.51 10.01
N ASN A 193 9.84 -5.42 10.03
CA ASN A 193 9.00 -5.76 8.89
C ASN A 193 9.33 -4.87 7.68
N LEU A 194 9.44 -3.56 7.90
CA LEU A 194 9.77 -2.62 6.83
C LEU A 194 11.20 -2.81 6.30
N SER A 195 12.16 -3.06 7.20
CA SER A 195 13.55 -3.43 6.88
C SER A 195 13.61 -4.65 5.95
N SER A 196 12.94 -5.75 6.33
CA SER A 196 12.87 -6.97 5.52
C SER A 196 12.26 -6.72 4.14
N ARG A 197 11.18 -5.93 4.08
CA ARG A 197 10.53 -5.55 2.82
C ARG A 197 11.45 -4.71 1.93
N PHE A 198 12.20 -3.76 2.48
CA PHE A 198 13.19 -3.01 1.71
C PHE A 198 14.35 -3.89 1.21
N GLN A 199 14.85 -4.79 2.05
CA GLN A 199 15.91 -5.73 1.68
C GLN A 199 15.50 -6.64 0.53
N ALA A 200 14.27 -7.18 0.56
CA ALA A 200 13.73 -8.01 -0.52
C ALA A 200 13.69 -7.30 -1.89
N ARG A 201 13.81 -5.97 -1.90
CA ARG A 201 13.81 -5.11 -3.10
C ARG A 201 15.20 -4.57 -3.44
N GLY A 202 16.24 -5.07 -2.77
CA GLY A 202 17.63 -4.66 -2.99
C GLY A 202 18.01 -3.33 -2.34
N TYR A 203 17.16 -2.77 -1.47
CA TYR A 203 17.52 -1.60 -0.66
C TYR A 203 18.25 -2.00 0.62
N SER A 204 18.80 -1.01 1.32
CA SER A 204 19.43 -1.23 2.62
C SER A 204 18.43 -1.81 3.62
N ALA A 205 18.80 -2.92 4.25
CA ALA A 205 18.05 -3.48 5.37
C ALA A 205 18.20 -2.63 6.63
N SER A 206 19.30 -1.89 6.77
CA SER A 206 19.62 -1.17 7.99
C SER A 206 19.24 0.31 7.94
N GLU A 207 19.00 0.90 6.76
CA GLU A 207 18.73 2.34 6.66
C GLU A 207 17.67 2.65 5.62
N PHE A 208 16.60 3.35 6.05
CA PHE A 208 15.49 3.72 5.18
C PHE A 208 14.74 4.95 5.69
N ASN A 209 13.92 5.53 4.82
CA ASN A 209 13.07 6.66 5.16
C ASN A 209 11.63 6.18 5.43
N LEU A 210 11.07 6.58 6.57
CA LEU A 210 9.65 6.42 6.87
C LEU A 210 8.86 7.51 6.15
N ARG A 211 8.10 7.13 5.11
CA ARG A 211 7.29 8.08 4.33
C ARG A 211 6.06 8.53 5.11
N MET A 212 5.48 7.61 5.86
CA MET A 212 4.40 7.82 6.81
C MET A 212 4.80 8.68 8.02
N THR A 213 3.82 9.35 8.62
CA THR A 213 3.98 10.16 9.84
C THR A 213 3.92 9.30 11.10
N ARG A 214 4.29 9.88 12.25
CA ARG A 214 4.14 9.22 13.56
C ARG A 214 2.68 8.95 13.92
N GLU A 215 1.78 9.83 13.47
CA GLU A 215 0.35 9.67 13.64
C GLU A 215 -0.19 8.50 12.82
N GLU A 216 0.22 8.39 11.56
CA GLU A 216 -0.16 7.26 10.70
C GLU A 216 0.39 5.93 11.23
N ILE A 217 1.64 5.91 11.70
CA ILE A 217 2.23 4.74 12.36
C ILE A 217 1.44 4.39 13.63
N GLY A 218 1.08 5.39 14.43
CA GLY A 218 0.28 5.19 15.63
C GLY A 218 -1.07 4.58 15.31
N CYS A 219 -1.75 5.14 14.30
CA CYS A 219 -3.03 4.64 13.81
C CYS A 219 -2.93 3.17 13.37
N TYR A 220 -1.92 2.84 12.56
CA TYR A 220 -1.66 1.46 12.11
C TYR A 220 -1.36 0.48 13.25
N LEU A 221 -0.63 0.92 14.29
CA LEU A 221 -0.23 0.09 15.44
C LEU A 221 -1.22 0.15 16.62
N GLY A 222 -2.36 0.83 16.46
CA GLY A 222 -3.38 0.97 17.50
C GLY A 222 -2.89 1.74 18.74
N MET A 223 -2.08 2.78 18.56
CA MET A 223 -1.52 3.59 19.64
C MET A 223 -1.45 5.09 19.29
N LYS A 224 -1.31 5.94 20.30
CA LYS A 224 -1.15 7.39 20.09
C LYS A 224 0.24 7.74 19.53
N LEU A 225 0.33 8.83 18.78
CA LEU A 225 1.59 9.30 18.17
C LEU A 225 2.69 9.56 19.21
N GLU A 226 2.33 10.01 20.42
CA GLU A 226 3.28 10.28 21.50
C GLU A 226 3.89 8.97 22.00
N THR A 227 3.10 7.89 22.03
CA THR A 227 3.60 6.56 22.39
C THR A 227 4.61 6.07 21.35
N VAL A 228 4.30 6.19 20.06
CA VAL A 228 5.26 5.87 18.98
C VAL A 228 6.53 6.69 19.17
N SER A 229 6.41 8.00 19.35
CA SER A 229 7.56 8.90 19.49
C SER A 229 8.43 8.56 20.71
N ARG A 230 7.81 8.17 21.83
CA ARG A 230 8.52 7.67 23.02
C ARG A 230 9.28 6.37 22.74
N MET A 231 8.70 5.43 21.98
CA MET A 231 9.37 4.17 21.64
C MET A 231 10.59 4.41 20.75
N PHE A 232 10.48 5.26 19.73
CA PHE A 232 11.64 5.64 18.91
C PHE A 232 12.74 6.33 19.73
N SER A 233 12.36 7.22 20.66
CA SER A 233 13.31 7.89 21.55
C SER A 233 14.00 6.90 22.49
N ARG A 234 13.29 5.87 22.97
CA ARG A 234 13.89 4.81 23.78
C ARG A 234 14.87 3.97 22.96
N PHE A 235 14.46 3.46 21.80
CA PHE A 235 15.36 2.69 20.93
C PHE A 235 16.61 3.47 20.52
N HIS A 236 16.50 4.79 20.43
CA HIS A 236 17.67 5.66 20.22
C HIS A 236 18.61 5.72 21.42
N ARG A 237 18.09 5.91 22.63
CA ARG A 237 18.91 5.89 23.85
C ARG A 237 19.56 4.53 24.08
N ASP A 238 18.86 3.46 23.76
CA ASP A 238 19.32 2.08 23.94
C ASP A 238 20.25 1.63 22.80
N ALA A 239 20.63 2.56 21.89
CA ALA A 239 21.50 2.32 20.73
C ALA A 239 21.02 1.19 19.79
N LEU A 240 19.71 0.91 19.77
CA LEU A 240 19.09 -0.05 18.85
C LEU A 240 18.80 0.59 17.49
N VAL A 241 18.40 1.86 17.49
CA VAL A 241 17.96 2.59 16.30
C VAL A 241 18.44 4.05 16.33
N GLU A 242 19.05 4.54 15.27
CA GLU A 242 19.28 5.97 15.07
C GLU A 242 18.11 6.61 14.30
N THR A 243 17.67 7.80 14.71
CA THR A 243 16.63 8.54 13.99
C THR A 243 17.07 9.96 13.67
N ARG A 244 16.85 10.39 12.43
CA ARG A 244 17.06 11.79 11.99
C ARG A 244 15.88 12.22 11.13
N GLY A 245 14.89 12.85 11.76
CA GLY A 245 13.61 13.16 11.11
C GLY A 245 12.90 11.90 10.64
N LYS A 246 12.65 11.79 9.33
CA LYS A 246 12.04 10.61 8.70
C LYS A 246 13.03 9.46 8.44
N ARG A 247 14.34 9.72 8.53
CA ARG A 247 15.38 8.71 8.32
C ARG A 247 15.55 7.87 9.56
N VAL A 248 15.58 6.56 9.37
CA VAL A 248 15.78 5.56 10.43
C VAL A 248 16.94 4.66 10.04
N ARG A 249 17.85 4.42 10.99
CA ARG A 249 18.91 3.44 10.86
C ARG A 249 18.83 2.41 11.98
N ILE A 250 18.62 1.14 11.67
CA ILE A 250 18.68 0.03 12.61
C ILE A 250 20.16 -0.27 12.86
N LEU A 251 20.59 -0.09 14.11
CA LEU A 251 21.98 -0.32 14.53
C LEU A 251 22.20 -1.78 14.93
N ASP A 252 21.22 -2.38 15.60
CA ASP A 252 21.25 -3.80 15.99
C ASP A 252 19.88 -4.45 15.75
N ALA A 253 19.76 -5.17 14.64
CA ALA A 253 18.53 -5.85 14.26
C ALA A 253 18.23 -7.06 15.17
N GLN A 254 19.25 -7.72 15.72
CA GLN A 254 19.07 -8.90 16.59
C GLN A 254 18.59 -8.49 17.97
N ALA A 255 19.15 -7.42 18.54
CA ALA A 255 18.66 -6.88 19.80
C ALA A 255 17.25 -6.32 19.63
N LEU A 256 16.97 -5.59 18.54
CA LEU A 256 15.65 -5.07 18.24
C LEU A 256 14.59 -6.17 18.07
N SER A 257 14.95 -7.35 17.54
CA SER A 257 14.01 -8.47 17.39
C SER A 257 13.70 -9.23 18.68
N ARG A 258 14.45 -8.97 19.77
CA ARG A 258 14.26 -9.62 21.08
C ARG A 258 13.48 -8.77 22.08
N VAL A 259 13.18 -7.53 21.70
CA VAL A 259 12.25 -6.64 22.40
C VAL A 259 10.84 -7.24 22.37
#